data_AF-M6HKQ6-F1
#
_entry.id   AF-M6HKQ6-F1
#
_cell.length_a   1.000
_cell.length_b   1.000
_cell.length_c   1.000
_cell.angle_alpha   90.00
_cell.angle_beta   90.00
_cell.angle_gamma   90.00
#
_symmetry.space_group_name_H-M   'P 1'
#
loop_
_entity.id
_entity.type
_entity.pdbx_description
1 polymer ?
#
loop_
_entity_poly.entity_id
_entity_poly.type
_entity_poly.pdbx_seq_one_letter_code
_entity_poly.pdbx_strand_id
1 'polypeptide(L)'
;MVYDLVKRDSKLSNLYIYKPDLAKTKDLSLVHTQEFLDDFFSLNITERTQYSELPLTKQIVHSFVLAVGGTILSMELTQKYKFVYHIGGGFHHSMPDRAEGFCYLNDAAIASKLYQKEYPDKKILFIDLDLHQGNGNSFIFQNDPDVFTFSMHQENLYPKKEKSDLDISLEEGIGDKEYLELLEKSLRKIESDFKPDLIFYIAGADPFEGDSLGDLKLTFQGLRKRDQIVRDFAYSLNDTRVVILPAGGYAKDFYDTVTIHYNTIKIFAAD
;
A
#
# COMPACT_ATOMS: atom_id res chain seq x y z
N MET A 1 -8.93 -15.88 5.28
CA MET A 1 -9.87 -15.91 4.14
C MET A 1 -9.18 -15.77 2.80
N VAL A 2 -8.58 -14.63 2.45
CA VAL A 2 -7.82 -14.51 1.17
C VAL A 2 -6.75 -15.60 1.06
N TYR A 3 -5.94 -15.80 2.11
CA TYR A 3 -4.98 -16.91 2.20
C TYR A 3 -5.59 -18.29 1.92
N ASP A 4 -6.77 -18.57 2.49
CA ASP A 4 -7.44 -19.86 2.33
C ASP A 4 -7.95 -20.06 0.91
N LEU A 5 -8.45 -19.00 0.25
CA LEU A 5 -8.83 -19.04 -1.16
C LEU A 5 -7.62 -19.35 -2.05
N VAL A 6 -6.49 -18.68 -1.81
CA VAL A 6 -5.23 -18.93 -2.53
C VAL A 6 -4.78 -20.37 -2.36
N LYS A 7 -4.85 -20.92 -1.14
CA LYS A 7 -4.47 -22.32 -0.88
C LYS A 7 -5.38 -23.35 -1.53
N ARG A 8 -6.67 -23.02 -1.73
CA ARG A 8 -7.67 -23.93 -2.33
C ARG A 8 -7.71 -23.84 -3.85
N ASP A 9 -7.28 -22.75 -4.47
CA ASP A 9 -7.24 -22.64 -5.92
C ASP A 9 -6.06 -23.44 -6.49
N SER A 10 -6.36 -24.47 -7.29
CA SER A 10 -5.37 -25.31 -7.96
C SER A 10 -4.29 -24.55 -8.73
N LYS A 11 -4.62 -23.37 -9.27
CA LYS A 11 -3.68 -22.53 -10.05
C LYS A 11 -2.75 -21.71 -9.16
N LEU A 12 -3.16 -21.40 -7.93
CA LEU A 12 -2.40 -20.55 -7.00
C LEU A 12 -1.79 -21.33 -5.83
N SER A 13 -2.23 -22.56 -5.59
CA SER A 13 -1.81 -23.38 -4.45
C SER A 13 -0.30 -23.65 -4.39
N ASN A 14 0.38 -23.55 -5.54
CA ASN A 14 1.84 -23.70 -5.68
C ASN A 14 2.64 -22.41 -5.45
N LEU A 15 1.98 -21.28 -5.17
CA LEU A 15 2.68 -20.05 -4.79
C LEU A 15 3.52 -20.29 -3.54
N TYR A 16 4.75 -19.76 -3.56
CA TYR A 16 5.63 -19.79 -2.40
C TYR A 16 5.05 -18.90 -1.30
N ILE A 17 4.97 -19.42 -0.08
CA ILE A 17 4.46 -18.70 1.08
C ILE A 17 5.57 -18.55 2.09
N TYR A 18 5.83 -17.31 2.49
CA TYR A 18 6.81 -16.96 3.48
C TYR A 18 6.12 -16.44 4.73
N LYS A 19 6.70 -16.73 5.89
CA LYS A 19 6.24 -16.21 7.17
C LYS A 19 7.24 -15.14 7.63
N PRO A 20 6.80 -13.92 7.93
CA PRO A 20 7.68 -12.89 8.45
C PRO A 20 7.98 -13.06 9.94
N ASP A 21 9.11 -12.49 10.34
CA ASP A 21 9.40 -12.18 11.73
C ASP A 21 8.87 -10.78 12.08
N LEU A 22 8.86 -10.46 13.38
CA LEU A 22 8.56 -9.11 13.84
C LEU A 22 9.63 -8.12 13.37
N ALA A 23 9.21 -6.93 12.92
CA ALA A 23 10.14 -5.85 12.64
C ALA A 23 10.92 -5.47 13.91
N LYS A 24 12.21 -5.12 13.76
CA LYS A 24 13.02 -4.68 14.89
C LYS A 24 12.70 -3.22 15.19
N THR A 25 12.70 -2.83 16.47
CA THR A 25 12.43 -1.44 16.88
C THR A 25 13.32 -0.43 16.16
N LYS A 26 14.61 -0.75 15.94
CA LYS A 26 15.55 0.12 15.21
C LYS A 26 15.14 0.40 13.76
N ASP A 27 14.37 -0.51 13.16
CA ASP A 27 13.88 -0.37 11.78
C ASP A 27 12.64 0.53 11.78
N LEU A 28 11.77 0.39 12.79
CA LEU A 28 10.63 1.30 12.99
C LEU A 28 11.08 2.76 13.19
N SER A 29 12.18 2.97 13.92
CA SER A 29 12.78 4.29 14.17
C SER A 29 13.37 4.97 12.92
N LEU A 30 13.35 4.33 11.75
CA LEU A 30 13.74 4.97 10.49
C LEU A 30 12.70 5.97 9.97
N VAL A 31 11.45 5.79 10.39
CA VAL A 31 10.32 6.64 10.01
C VAL A 31 9.70 7.27 11.24
N HIS A 32 9.51 6.49 12.30
CA HIS A 32 8.76 6.91 13.46
C HIS A 32 9.64 7.54 14.54
N THR A 33 9.15 8.61 15.16
CA THR A 33 9.85 9.24 16.27
C THR A 33 9.87 8.33 17.50
N GLN A 34 10.89 8.49 18.35
CA GLN A 34 11.01 7.68 19.56
C GLN A 34 9.82 7.88 20.49
N GLU A 35 9.32 9.11 20.62
CA GLU A 35 8.19 9.44 21.49
C GLU A 35 6.90 8.75 21.02
N PHE A 36 6.65 8.70 19.71
CA PHE A 36 5.50 7.96 19.19
C PHE A 36 5.63 6.46 19.44
N LEU A 37 6.81 5.89 19.19
CA LEU A 37 7.06 4.47 19.43
C LEU A 37 6.92 4.10 20.92
N ASP A 38 7.40 4.96 21.82
CA ASP A 38 7.28 4.75 23.26
C ASP A 38 5.81 4.71 23.70
N ASP A 39 4.98 5.65 23.21
CA ASP A 39 3.55 5.66 23.48
C ASP A 39 2.84 4.44 22.88
N PHE A 40 3.16 4.10 21.63
CA PHE A 40 2.61 2.94 20.92
C PHE A 40 2.91 1.62 21.64
N PHE A 41 4.16 1.39 22.04
CA PHE A 41 4.55 0.16 22.75
C PHE A 41 4.05 0.12 24.20
N SER A 42 3.92 1.28 24.85
CA SER A 42 3.41 1.39 26.22
C SER A 42 1.88 1.37 26.30
N LEU A 43 1.19 1.39 25.16
CA LEU A 43 -0.27 1.50 25.05
C LEU A 43 -0.83 2.81 25.62
N ASN A 44 -0.04 3.89 25.57
CA ASN A 44 -0.47 5.19 26.03
C ASN A 44 -1.34 5.85 24.98
N ILE A 45 -2.52 6.34 25.39
CA ILE A 45 -3.37 7.19 24.55
C ILE A 45 -2.92 8.64 24.75
N THR A 46 -2.23 9.18 23.75
CA THR A 46 -1.69 10.54 23.72
C THR A 46 -2.05 11.23 22.41
N GLU A 47 -1.62 12.48 22.22
CA GLU A 47 -1.78 13.16 20.93
C GLU A 47 -1.14 12.42 19.75
N ARG A 48 -0.21 11.50 20.00
CA ARG A 48 0.46 10.70 18.98
C ARG A 48 -0.31 9.45 18.59
N THR A 49 -1.15 8.90 19.48
CA THR A 49 -1.83 7.62 19.24
C THR A 49 -3.35 7.75 19.13
N GLN A 50 -3.92 8.87 19.61
CA GLN A 50 -5.37 9.10 19.66
C GLN A 50 -6.04 9.29 18.28
N TYR A 51 -5.27 9.64 17.26
CA TYR A 51 -5.79 9.82 15.88
C TYR A 51 -5.97 8.50 15.14
N SER A 52 -5.65 7.37 15.76
CA SER A 52 -6.06 6.08 15.23
C SER A 52 -7.52 5.77 15.56
N GLU A 53 -8.24 5.27 14.58
CA GLU A 53 -9.61 4.75 14.75
C GLU A 53 -9.62 3.30 15.26
N LEU A 54 -8.45 2.66 15.37
CA LEU A 54 -8.29 1.34 15.96
C LEU A 54 -8.02 1.44 17.47
N PRO A 55 -8.42 0.44 18.27
CA PRO A 55 -8.08 0.42 19.69
C PRO A 55 -6.58 0.12 19.89
N LEU A 56 -5.92 0.84 20.80
CA LEU A 56 -4.53 0.56 21.13
C LEU A 56 -4.43 -0.61 22.11
N THR A 57 -4.20 -1.81 21.57
CA THR A 57 -4.07 -3.05 22.37
C THR A 57 -2.78 -3.77 22.04
N LYS A 58 -2.30 -4.64 22.95
CA LYS A 58 -1.11 -5.49 22.71
C LYS A 58 -1.22 -6.31 21.42
N GLN A 59 -2.42 -6.79 21.10
CA GLN A 59 -2.69 -7.60 19.91
C GLN A 59 -2.54 -6.75 18.64
N ILE A 60 -3.08 -5.54 18.65
CA ILE A 60 -2.95 -4.60 17.53
C ILE A 60 -1.50 -4.15 17.37
N VAL A 61 -0.82 -3.78 18.46
CA VAL A 61 0.62 -3.47 18.43
C VAL A 61 1.42 -4.60 17.79
N HIS A 62 1.21 -5.83 18.26
CA HIS A 62 1.89 -7.01 17.71
C HIS A 62 1.57 -7.22 16.22
N SER A 63 0.30 -7.06 15.81
CA SER A 63 -0.11 -7.19 14.41
C SER A 63 0.56 -6.15 13.50
N PHE A 64 0.65 -4.89 13.92
CA PHE A 64 1.34 -3.84 13.16
C PHE A 64 2.85 -4.14 13.03
N VAL A 65 3.51 -4.53 14.11
CA VAL A 65 4.95 -4.86 14.07
C VAL A 65 5.22 -6.09 13.18
N LEU A 66 4.32 -7.08 13.19
CA LEU A 66 4.40 -8.25 12.32
C LEU A 66 4.16 -7.90 10.85
N ALA A 67 3.20 -7.03 10.56
CA ALA A 67 2.90 -6.57 9.21
C ALA A 67 4.06 -5.73 8.63
N VAL A 68 4.67 -4.84 9.43
CA VAL A 68 5.90 -4.15 9.01
C VAL A 68 7.01 -5.16 8.67
N GLY A 69 7.20 -6.19 9.49
CA GLY A 69 8.15 -7.27 9.20
C GLY A 69 7.81 -8.03 7.92
N GLY A 70 6.52 -8.19 7.61
CA GLY A 70 6.02 -8.73 6.35
C GLY A 70 6.35 -7.88 5.14
N THR A 71 6.21 -6.56 5.24
CA THR A 71 6.56 -5.63 4.14
C THR A 71 8.07 -5.58 3.92
N ILE A 72 8.88 -5.59 4.99
CA ILE A 72 10.34 -5.69 4.90
C ILE A 72 10.75 -6.99 4.21
N LEU A 73 10.23 -8.14 4.66
CA LEU A 73 10.53 -9.42 4.02
C LEU A 73 10.07 -9.45 2.56
N SER A 74 8.93 -8.83 2.25
CA SER A 74 8.41 -8.79 0.88
C SER A 74 9.31 -7.99 -0.04
N MET A 75 9.83 -6.85 0.45
CA MET A 75 10.87 -6.06 -0.23
C MET A 75 12.13 -6.90 -0.44
N GLU A 76 12.64 -7.60 0.56
CA GLU A 76 13.84 -8.45 0.42
C GLU A 76 13.61 -9.57 -0.62
N LEU A 77 12.43 -10.20 -0.60
CA LEU A 77 12.05 -11.26 -1.55
C LEU A 77 11.94 -10.76 -2.99
N THR A 78 11.84 -9.44 -3.23
CA THR A 78 11.88 -8.90 -4.58
C THR A 78 13.21 -9.13 -5.29
N GLN A 79 14.30 -9.43 -4.58
CA GLN A 79 15.54 -9.87 -5.22
C GLN A 79 15.34 -11.17 -6.01
N LYS A 80 14.47 -12.05 -5.50
CA LYS A 80 14.18 -13.36 -6.09
C LYS A 80 12.96 -13.36 -7.02
N TYR A 81 11.96 -12.53 -6.74
CA TYR A 81 10.68 -12.52 -7.45
C TYR A 81 10.35 -11.14 -7.99
N LYS A 82 9.70 -11.06 -9.17
CA LYS A 82 9.28 -9.77 -9.73
C LYS A 82 8.12 -9.17 -8.95
N PHE A 83 7.17 -10.00 -8.52
CA PHE A 83 6.01 -9.60 -7.73
C PHE A 83 6.00 -10.34 -6.39
N VAL A 84 5.80 -9.60 -5.30
CA VAL A 84 5.59 -10.16 -3.97
C VAL A 84 4.36 -9.51 -3.34
N TYR A 85 3.36 -10.33 -2.99
CA TYR A 85 2.13 -9.85 -2.37
C TYR A 85 2.17 -10.09 -0.87
N HIS A 86 2.04 -9.03 -0.07
CA HIS A 86 1.87 -9.14 1.37
C HIS A 86 0.44 -8.84 1.80
N ILE A 87 -0.26 -9.88 2.25
CA ILE A 87 -1.66 -9.83 2.70
C ILE A 87 -1.98 -8.89 3.89
N GLY A 88 -0.98 -8.34 4.58
CA GLY A 88 -1.18 -7.64 5.85
C GLY A 88 -0.70 -6.20 5.90
N GLY A 89 -0.17 -5.65 4.80
CA GLY A 89 0.42 -4.31 4.78
C GLY A 89 -0.41 -3.27 4.01
N GLY A 90 0.17 -2.08 3.83
CA GLY A 90 -0.46 -0.96 3.14
C GLY A 90 -0.93 0.17 4.06
N PHE A 91 -0.20 0.42 5.15
CA PHE A 91 -0.59 1.38 6.18
C PHE A 91 -0.15 2.81 5.85
N HIS A 92 -0.63 3.31 4.71
CA HIS A 92 -0.18 4.53 4.05
C HIS A 92 -0.48 5.86 4.76
N HIS A 93 -1.34 5.86 5.80
CA HIS A 93 -1.71 7.09 6.53
C HIS A 93 -0.76 7.43 7.68
N SER A 94 -0.04 6.44 8.23
CA SER A 94 0.74 6.67 9.44
C SER A 94 1.86 7.68 9.20
N MET A 95 1.96 8.65 10.10
CA MET A 95 2.89 9.76 10.05
C MET A 95 4.13 9.47 10.90
N PRO A 96 5.24 10.20 10.74
CA PRO A 96 6.43 10.01 11.57
C PRO A 96 6.14 10.10 13.08
N ASP A 97 5.29 11.02 13.50
CA ASP A 97 5.12 11.40 14.90
C ASP A 97 3.75 11.09 15.50
N ARG A 98 2.86 10.47 14.71
CA ARG A 98 1.52 10.06 15.11
C ARG A 98 0.92 8.96 14.24
N ALA A 99 0.00 8.20 14.82
CA ALA A 99 -0.93 7.35 14.10
C ALA A 99 -2.00 8.21 13.39
N GLU A 100 -2.61 7.68 12.35
CA GLU A 100 -3.66 8.38 11.60
C GLU A 100 -4.56 7.36 10.88
N GLY A 101 -5.88 7.52 11.00
CA GLY A 101 -6.87 6.58 10.48
C GLY A 101 -6.68 5.18 11.05
N PHE A 102 -6.71 4.15 10.20
CA PHE A 102 -6.44 2.78 10.64
C PHE A 102 -4.95 2.43 10.70
N CYS A 103 -4.02 3.39 10.66
CA CYS A 103 -2.59 3.14 10.52
C CYS A 103 -1.81 3.61 11.75
N TYR A 104 -1.21 2.67 12.49
CA TYR A 104 -0.24 3.00 13.54
C TYR A 104 1.19 3.12 12.99
N LEU A 105 1.67 2.15 12.21
CA LEU A 105 3.02 2.17 11.63
C LEU A 105 2.93 2.25 10.11
N ASN A 106 3.85 2.97 9.46
CA ASN A 106 3.92 3.04 8.00
C ASN A 106 4.90 1.97 7.48
N ASP A 107 4.36 0.81 7.11
CA ASP A 107 5.13 -0.37 6.73
C ASP A 107 5.93 -0.17 5.43
N ALA A 108 5.31 0.42 4.41
CA ALA A 108 5.97 0.68 3.14
C ALA A 108 7.06 1.75 3.26
N ALA A 109 6.85 2.82 4.03
CA ALA A 109 7.87 3.82 4.27
C ALA A 109 9.09 3.26 5.03
N ILE A 110 8.85 2.41 6.04
CA ILE A 110 9.94 1.75 6.80
C ILE A 110 10.76 0.85 5.87
N ALA A 111 10.08 0.03 5.05
CA ALA A 111 10.75 -0.81 4.07
C ALA A 111 11.55 0.03 3.06
N SER A 112 10.98 1.13 2.55
CA SER A 112 11.68 2.06 1.65
C SER A 112 12.95 2.64 2.28
N LYS A 113 12.92 3.05 3.55
CA LYS A 113 14.11 3.57 4.25
C LYS A 113 15.18 2.49 4.47
N LEU A 114 14.79 1.23 4.65
CA LEU A 114 15.74 0.10 4.64
C LEU A 114 16.31 -0.14 3.24
N TYR A 115 15.46 -0.12 2.21
CA TYR A 115 15.87 -0.28 0.82
C TYR A 115 16.92 0.77 0.42
N GLN A 116 16.67 2.06 0.70
CA GLN A 116 17.61 3.14 0.42
C GLN A 116 18.95 2.98 1.16
N LYS A 117 18.95 2.39 2.36
CA LYS A 117 20.20 2.12 3.09
C LYS A 117 21.03 1.02 2.44
N GLU A 118 20.38 -0.01 1.91
CA GLU A 118 21.05 -1.12 1.23
C GLU A 118 21.44 -0.73 -0.21
N TYR A 119 20.63 0.12 -0.84
CA TYR A 119 20.72 0.50 -2.25
C TYR A 119 20.55 2.02 -2.43
N PRO A 120 21.57 2.83 -2.09
CA PRO A 120 21.47 4.29 -2.07
C PRO A 120 21.22 4.93 -3.44
N ASP A 121 21.57 4.26 -4.54
CA ASP A 121 21.38 4.77 -5.91
C ASP A 121 20.07 4.28 -6.56
N LYS A 122 19.24 3.53 -5.83
CA LYS A 122 18.03 2.91 -6.35
C LYS A 122 16.79 3.75 -6.04
N LYS A 123 15.90 3.80 -7.02
CA LYS A 123 14.71 4.64 -6.98
C LYS A 123 13.46 3.85 -6.62
N ILE A 124 12.58 4.46 -5.84
CA ILE A 124 11.34 3.85 -5.36
C ILE A 124 10.15 4.61 -5.94
N LEU A 125 9.17 3.90 -6.47
CA LEU A 125 7.88 4.47 -6.88
C LEU A 125 6.77 3.92 -5.99
N PHE A 126 6.02 4.80 -5.36
CA PHE A 126 4.74 4.46 -4.76
C PHE A 126 3.64 4.65 -5.80
N ILE A 127 2.89 3.58 -6.08
CA ILE A 127 1.64 3.64 -6.83
C ILE A 127 0.53 3.43 -5.81
N ASP A 128 -0.09 4.51 -5.36
CA ASP A 128 -1.15 4.46 -4.37
C ASP A 128 -2.53 4.61 -5.02
N LEU A 129 -3.25 3.49 -5.09
CA LEU A 129 -4.59 3.38 -5.68
C LEU A 129 -5.63 2.93 -4.65
N ASP A 130 -5.33 3.12 -3.36
CA ASP A 130 -6.35 3.21 -2.32
C ASP A 130 -7.23 4.45 -2.56
N LEU A 131 -8.50 4.35 -2.16
CA LEU A 131 -9.47 5.43 -2.29
C LEU A 131 -9.03 6.70 -1.56
N HIS A 132 -8.41 6.53 -0.39
CA HIS A 132 -7.92 7.61 0.44
C HIS A 132 -6.49 7.97 0.03
N GLN A 133 -6.13 9.25 0.11
CA GLN A 133 -4.75 9.62 -0.20
C GLN A 133 -3.80 9.02 0.86
N GLY A 134 -2.73 8.35 0.43
CA GLY A 134 -1.62 7.92 1.28
C GLY A 134 -0.75 9.06 1.80
N ASN A 135 -1.36 9.97 2.54
CA ASN A 135 -0.75 11.19 3.08
C ASN A 135 0.52 10.94 3.90
N GLY A 136 0.61 9.81 4.62
CA GLY A 136 1.81 9.43 5.34
C GLY A 136 3.00 9.24 4.41
N ASN A 137 2.82 8.48 3.33
CA ASN A 137 3.88 8.28 2.32
C ASN A 137 4.26 9.61 1.64
N SER A 138 3.28 10.40 1.20
CA SER A 138 3.52 11.70 0.58
C SER A 138 4.33 12.62 1.51
N PHE A 139 3.93 12.74 2.78
CA PHE A 139 4.63 13.59 3.75
C PHE A 139 6.06 13.12 4.05
N ILE A 140 6.26 11.80 4.22
CA ILE A 140 7.57 11.22 4.56
C ILE A 140 8.58 11.46 3.43
N PHE A 141 8.14 11.39 2.17
CA PHE A 141 9.02 11.41 1.01
C PHE A 141 8.98 12.71 0.18
N GLN A 142 8.18 13.72 0.56
CA GLN A 142 8.02 14.99 -0.20
C GLN A 142 9.31 15.73 -0.60
N ASN A 143 10.43 15.48 0.09
CA ASN A 143 11.73 16.11 -0.16
C ASN A 143 12.82 15.08 -0.54
N ASP A 144 12.42 13.85 -0.88
CA ASP A 144 13.32 12.75 -1.21
C ASP A 144 13.34 12.53 -2.74
N PRO A 145 14.40 12.97 -3.46
CA PRO A 145 14.42 12.92 -4.93
C PRO A 145 14.50 11.50 -5.52
N ASP A 146 14.78 10.50 -4.67
CA ASP A 146 14.89 9.10 -5.08
C ASP A 146 13.59 8.32 -4.82
N VAL A 147 12.56 8.97 -4.29
CA VAL A 147 11.23 8.40 -4.10
C VAL A 147 10.20 9.23 -4.82
N PHE A 148 9.45 8.60 -5.73
CA PHE A 148 8.31 9.22 -6.41
C PHE A 148 7.02 8.72 -5.78
N THR A 149 6.18 9.66 -5.35
CA THR A 149 4.86 9.38 -4.76
C THR A 149 3.76 9.71 -5.76
N PHE A 150 3.02 8.68 -6.19
CA PHE A 150 1.84 8.82 -7.04
C PHE A 150 0.59 8.35 -6.30
N SER A 151 -0.45 9.17 -6.27
CA SER A 151 -1.75 8.82 -5.68
C SER A 151 -2.91 9.20 -6.58
N MET A 152 -3.87 8.28 -6.75
CA MET A 152 -5.21 8.57 -7.29
C MET A 152 -6.24 8.34 -6.20
N HIS A 153 -6.91 9.39 -5.74
CA HIS A 153 -7.76 9.34 -4.55
C HIS A 153 -8.99 10.23 -4.70
N GLN A 154 -10.03 9.98 -3.89
CA GLN A 154 -11.19 10.86 -3.83
C GLN A 154 -10.80 12.20 -3.17
N GLU A 155 -11.03 13.31 -3.87
CA GLU A 155 -10.55 14.64 -3.45
C GLU A 155 -11.22 15.09 -2.15
N ASN A 156 -12.56 15.14 -2.14
CA ASN A 156 -13.37 15.65 -1.03
C ASN A 156 -13.62 14.59 0.06
N LEU A 157 -12.62 13.75 0.33
CA LEU A 157 -12.67 12.68 1.33
C LEU A 157 -11.51 12.83 2.32
N TYR A 158 -11.56 12.09 3.43
CA TYR A 158 -10.39 11.88 4.29
C TYR A 158 -9.17 11.36 3.48
N PRO A 159 -7.92 11.66 3.87
CA PRO A 159 -7.46 12.56 4.92
C PRO A 159 -7.35 14.02 4.43
N LYS A 160 -6.83 14.90 5.29
CA LYS A 160 -6.25 16.17 4.82
C LYS A 160 -5.15 15.83 3.82
N LYS A 161 -5.25 16.38 2.61
CA LYS A 161 -4.32 16.06 1.53
C LYS A 161 -2.93 16.64 1.80
N GLU A 162 -1.93 15.80 1.59
CA GLU A 162 -0.51 16.18 1.52
C GLU A 162 -0.10 16.28 0.06
N LYS A 163 1.12 16.79 -0.19
CA LYS A 163 1.62 16.95 -1.56
C LYS A 163 2.44 15.73 -1.97
N SER A 164 1.97 15.02 -2.99
CA SER A 164 2.74 13.98 -3.68
C SER A 164 3.48 14.57 -4.89
N ASP A 165 4.30 13.76 -5.56
CA ASP A 165 4.91 14.13 -6.86
C ASP A 165 3.87 14.17 -7.98
N LEU A 166 2.88 13.27 -7.91
CA LEU A 166 1.70 13.27 -8.77
C LEU A 166 0.45 12.89 -7.97
N ASP A 167 -0.44 13.86 -7.77
CA ASP A 167 -1.78 13.63 -7.25
C ASP A 167 -2.81 13.74 -8.38
N ILE A 168 -3.72 12.78 -8.44
CA ILE A 168 -4.91 12.81 -9.30
C ILE A 168 -6.13 12.80 -8.40
N SER A 169 -6.69 13.99 -8.23
CA SER A 169 -7.95 14.25 -7.55
C SER A 169 -9.11 13.65 -8.33
N LEU A 170 -9.83 12.71 -7.74
CA LEU A 170 -11.00 12.06 -8.32
C LEU A 170 -12.29 12.62 -7.71
N GLU A 171 -13.26 12.91 -8.57
CA GLU A 171 -14.60 13.28 -8.15
C GLU A 171 -15.39 12.04 -7.70
N GLU A 172 -16.39 12.28 -6.83
CA GLU A 172 -17.35 11.26 -6.43
C GLU A 172 -18.07 10.66 -7.65
N GLY A 173 -18.34 9.36 -7.63
CA GLY A 173 -19.05 8.72 -8.72
C GLY A 173 -18.20 8.31 -9.93
N ILE A 174 -16.90 8.65 -9.98
CA ILE A 174 -16.01 8.17 -11.06
C ILE A 174 -16.04 6.64 -11.11
N GLY A 175 -16.37 6.11 -12.29
CA GLY A 175 -16.44 4.69 -12.57
C GLY A 175 -15.27 4.20 -13.42
N ASP A 176 -15.32 2.92 -13.80
CA ASP A 176 -14.25 2.18 -14.46
C ASP A 176 -13.57 2.94 -15.62
N LYS A 177 -14.34 3.45 -16.59
CA LYS A 177 -13.76 4.00 -17.82
C LYS A 177 -12.83 5.19 -17.53
N GLU A 178 -13.36 6.18 -16.82
CA GLU A 178 -12.62 7.42 -16.53
C GLU A 178 -11.44 7.15 -15.59
N TYR A 179 -11.64 6.32 -14.56
CA TYR A 179 -10.57 5.93 -13.65
C TYR A 179 -9.40 5.28 -14.39
N LEU A 180 -9.67 4.30 -15.26
CA LEU A 180 -8.62 3.57 -15.97
C LEU A 180 -7.91 4.44 -17.01
N GLU A 181 -8.63 5.34 -17.70
CA GLU A 181 -8.03 6.32 -18.62
C GLU A 181 -7.06 7.27 -17.90
N LEU A 182 -7.44 7.76 -16.71
CA LEU A 182 -6.59 8.60 -15.87
C LEU A 182 -5.37 7.84 -15.35
N LEU A 183 -5.53 6.58 -14.94
CA LEU A 183 -4.43 5.73 -14.50
C LEU A 183 -3.40 5.51 -15.61
N GLU A 184 -3.83 5.06 -16.79
CA GLU A 184 -2.92 4.83 -17.92
C GLU A 184 -2.18 6.10 -18.35
N LYS A 185 -2.86 7.25 -18.33
CA LYS A 185 -2.24 8.54 -18.64
C LYS A 185 -1.18 8.91 -17.59
N SER A 186 -1.49 8.70 -16.31
CA SER A 186 -0.58 9.00 -15.20
C SER A 186 0.65 8.11 -15.22
N LEU A 187 0.48 6.80 -15.42
CA LEU A 187 1.60 5.86 -15.51
C LEU A 187 2.51 6.14 -16.71
N ARG A 188 1.96 6.53 -17.87
CA ARG A 188 2.76 6.98 -19.02
C ARG A 188 3.61 8.22 -18.73
N LYS A 189 3.07 9.17 -17.96
CA LYS A 189 3.81 10.36 -17.51
C LYS A 189 4.91 9.97 -16.52
N ILE A 190 4.61 9.09 -15.56
CA ILE A 190 5.62 8.60 -14.62
C ILE A 190 6.74 7.87 -15.37
N GLU A 191 6.41 7.06 -16.38
CA GLU A 191 7.39 6.36 -17.21
C GLU A 191 8.37 7.30 -17.91
N SER A 192 7.92 8.48 -18.36
CA SER A 192 8.79 9.46 -19.01
C SER A 192 9.71 10.19 -18.02
N ASP A 193 9.23 10.42 -16.80
CA ASP A 193 9.85 11.34 -15.85
C ASP A 193 10.70 10.60 -14.80
N PHE A 194 10.37 9.34 -14.49
CA PHE A 194 10.96 8.58 -13.40
C PHE A 194 11.23 7.13 -13.80
N LYS A 195 12.39 6.59 -13.37
CA LYS A 195 12.81 5.21 -13.63
C LYS A 195 12.97 4.49 -12.28
N PRO A 196 11.91 3.82 -11.79
CA PRO A 196 11.97 3.14 -10.49
C PRO A 196 12.66 1.78 -10.60
N ASP A 197 13.37 1.39 -9.56
CA ASP A 197 13.90 0.04 -9.37
C ASP A 197 12.97 -0.83 -8.53
N LEU A 198 12.22 -0.20 -7.62
CA LEU A 198 11.25 -0.84 -6.75
C LEU A 198 9.92 -0.07 -6.80
N ILE A 199 8.82 -0.80 -6.89
CA ILE A 199 7.46 -0.26 -6.77
C ILE A 199 6.83 -0.79 -5.48
N PHE A 200 6.29 0.10 -4.66
CA PHE A 200 5.26 -0.25 -3.67
C PHE A 200 3.90 0.05 -4.28
N TYR A 201 3.16 -0.99 -4.62
CA TYR A 201 1.81 -0.88 -5.14
C TYR A 201 0.81 -1.04 -3.99
N ILE A 202 0.15 0.06 -3.62
CA ILE A 202 -0.92 0.09 -2.64
C ILE A 202 -2.24 -0.17 -3.39
N ALA A 203 -2.68 -1.42 -3.32
CA ALA A 203 -3.78 -1.98 -4.10
C ALA A 203 -5.09 -2.01 -3.28
N GLY A 204 -5.47 -0.86 -2.71
CA GLY A 204 -6.70 -0.68 -1.94
C GLY A 204 -7.93 -1.25 -2.64
N ALA A 205 -8.82 -1.89 -1.89
CA ALA A 205 -10.09 -2.39 -2.40
C ALA A 205 -11.22 -1.35 -2.30
N ASP A 206 -11.00 -0.26 -1.58
CA ASP A 206 -12.01 0.75 -1.26
C ASP A 206 -12.42 1.72 -2.39
N PRO A 207 -11.80 1.75 -3.60
CA PRO A 207 -12.45 2.40 -4.75
C PRO A 207 -13.69 1.64 -5.26
N PHE A 208 -13.98 0.46 -4.72
CA PHE A 208 -15.10 -0.40 -5.12
C PHE A 208 -16.46 0.31 -4.93
N GLU A 209 -17.35 0.15 -5.90
CA GLU A 209 -18.70 0.77 -5.86
C GLU A 209 -19.54 0.37 -4.65
N GLY A 210 -19.25 -0.79 -4.05
CA GLY A 210 -19.89 -1.32 -2.86
C GLY A 210 -19.18 -1.00 -1.54
N ASP A 211 -18.11 -0.19 -1.56
CA ASP A 211 -17.40 0.24 -0.36
C ASP A 211 -18.27 1.14 0.53
N SER A 212 -17.94 1.18 1.83
CA SER A 212 -18.66 1.97 2.82
C SER A 212 -17.98 3.31 3.12
N LEU A 213 -16.72 3.48 2.72
CA LEU A 213 -15.89 4.63 3.09
C LEU A 213 -15.61 5.61 1.95
N GLY A 214 -16.18 5.41 0.76
CA GLY A 214 -16.19 6.45 -0.28
C GLY A 214 -17.17 6.19 -1.41
N ASP A 215 -17.05 7.02 -2.44
CA ASP A 215 -18.09 7.22 -3.44
C ASP A 215 -17.65 6.94 -4.88
N LEU A 216 -16.42 6.46 -5.08
CA LEU A 216 -16.01 5.89 -6.37
C LEU A 216 -16.91 4.71 -6.75
N LYS A 217 -16.91 4.37 -8.04
CA LYS A 217 -17.82 3.39 -8.64
C LYS A 217 -17.06 2.35 -9.46
N LEU A 218 -15.89 1.92 -8.97
CA LEU A 218 -15.17 0.85 -9.67
C LEU A 218 -15.88 -0.48 -9.43
N THR A 219 -16.11 -1.20 -10.52
CA THR A 219 -16.65 -2.56 -10.46
C THR A 219 -15.53 -3.55 -10.14
N PHE A 220 -15.88 -4.81 -9.84
CA PHE A 220 -14.89 -5.89 -9.80
C PHE A 220 -14.06 -5.99 -11.09
N GLN A 221 -14.67 -5.70 -12.25
CA GLN A 221 -13.96 -5.73 -13.52
C GLN A 221 -13.02 -4.52 -13.65
N GLY A 222 -13.45 -3.35 -13.18
CA GLY A 222 -12.62 -2.15 -13.11
C GLY A 222 -11.36 -2.35 -12.27
N LEU A 223 -11.51 -2.85 -11.04
CA LEU A 223 -10.39 -3.14 -10.14
C LEU A 223 -9.44 -4.19 -10.73
N ARG A 224 -9.96 -5.22 -11.40
CA ARG A 224 -9.11 -6.19 -12.11
C ARG A 224 -8.31 -5.58 -13.25
N LYS A 225 -8.93 -4.67 -14.02
CA LYS A 225 -8.24 -3.95 -15.10
C LYS A 225 -7.21 -2.96 -14.56
N ARG A 226 -7.51 -2.28 -13.44
CA ARG A 226 -6.56 -1.44 -12.71
C ARG A 226 -5.30 -2.25 -12.35
N ASP A 227 -5.50 -3.40 -11.71
CA ASP A 227 -4.39 -4.26 -11.30
C ASP A 227 -3.59 -4.77 -12.53
N GLN A 228 -4.27 -5.08 -13.64
CA GLN A 228 -3.62 -5.46 -14.91
C GLN A 228 -2.77 -4.33 -15.49
N ILE A 229 -3.30 -3.11 -15.53
CA ILE A 229 -2.56 -1.92 -16.01
C ILE A 229 -1.29 -1.70 -15.19
N VAL A 230 -1.37 -1.80 -13.86
CA VAL A 230 -0.19 -1.65 -12.99
C VAL A 230 0.83 -2.77 -13.21
N ARG A 231 0.37 -4.01 -13.37
CA ARG A 231 1.24 -5.15 -13.68
C ARG A 231 1.94 -4.98 -15.02
N ASP A 232 1.20 -4.61 -16.06
CA ASP A 232 1.73 -4.46 -17.42
C ASP A 232 2.70 -3.27 -17.49
N PHE A 233 2.43 -2.19 -16.75
CA PHE A 233 3.38 -1.09 -16.52
C PHE A 233 4.66 -1.60 -15.83
N ALA A 234 4.56 -2.38 -14.75
CA ALA A 234 5.74 -2.95 -14.10
C ALA A 234 6.52 -3.91 -15.02
N TYR A 235 5.87 -4.55 -15.99
CA TYR A 235 6.53 -5.36 -17.02
C TYR A 235 7.22 -4.52 -18.10
N SER A 236 6.68 -3.35 -18.48
CA SER A 236 7.37 -2.45 -19.42
C SER A 236 8.68 -1.91 -18.83
N LEU A 237 8.76 -1.86 -17.51
CA LEU A 237 9.96 -1.54 -16.75
C LEU A 237 10.79 -2.81 -16.47
N ASN A 238 11.75 -3.11 -17.36
CA ASN A 238 12.53 -4.36 -17.38
C ASN A 238 12.91 -4.91 -15.98
N ASP A 239 13.75 -4.18 -15.24
CA ASP A 239 14.37 -4.65 -14.00
C ASP A 239 13.57 -4.30 -12.73
N THR A 240 12.47 -3.56 -12.88
CA THR A 240 11.67 -3.08 -11.76
C THR A 240 10.94 -4.23 -11.08
N ARG A 241 10.98 -4.23 -9.75
CA ARG A 241 10.28 -5.20 -8.90
C ARG A 241 9.13 -4.53 -8.16
N VAL A 242 8.17 -5.32 -7.69
CA VAL A 242 6.95 -4.79 -7.07
C VAL A 242 6.61 -5.54 -5.79
N VAL A 243 6.42 -4.78 -4.72
CA VAL A 243 5.73 -5.22 -3.50
C VAL A 243 4.28 -4.73 -3.57
N ILE A 244 3.33 -5.64 -3.41
CA ILE A 244 1.90 -5.35 -3.51
C ILE A 244 1.30 -5.46 -2.11
N LEU A 245 0.60 -4.40 -1.69
CA LEU A 245 0.03 -4.24 -0.37
C LEU A 245 -1.48 -3.96 -0.48
N PRO A 246 -2.35 -4.65 0.26
CA PRO A 246 -3.80 -4.53 0.12
C PRO A 246 -4.40 -3.21 0.63
N ALA A 247 -3.81 -2.59 1.67
CA ALA A 247 -4.37 -1.39 2.31
C ALA A 247 -5.86 -1.49 2.67
N GLY A 248 -6.66 -0.47 2.32
CA GLY A 248 -8.09 -0.36 2.66
C GLY A 248 -9.00 -1.31 1.88
N GLY A 249 -10.25 -1.39 2.32
CA GLY A 249 -11.27 -2.27 1.75
C GLY A 249 -12.37 -2.60 2.74
N TYR A 250 -13.49 -1.91 2.63
CA TYR A 250 -14.59 -1.91 3.60
C TYR A 250 -15.95 -2.08 2.91
N ALA A 251 -15.97 -2.94 1.88
CA ALA A 251 -17.17 -3.34 1.18
C ALA A 251 -18.28 -3.74 2.16
N LYS A 252 -19.50 -3.28 1.89
CA LYS A 252 -20.69 -3.58 2.70
C LYS A 252 -20.90 -5.08 2.87
N ASP A 253 -20.63 -5.84 1.80
CA ASP A 253 -20.41 -7.27 1.89
C ASP A 253 -18.91 -7.54 2.04
N PHE A 254 -18.52 -8.05 3.22
CA PHE A 254 -17.14 -8.41 3.52
C PHE A 254 -16.53 -9.40 2.51
N TYR A 255 -17.33 -10.28 1.90
CA TYR A 255 -16.84 -11.22 0.89
C TYR A 255 -16.40 -10.51 -0.41
N ASP A 256 -16.88 -9.30 -0.68
CA ASP A 256 -16.47 -8.51 -1.83
C ASP A 256 -15.02 -8.03 -1.66
N THR A 257 -14.67 -7.46 -0.49
CA THR A 257 -13.27 -7.11 -0.16
C THR A 257 -12.35 -8.32 -0.31
N VAL A 258 -12.76 -9.48 0.22
CA VAL A 258 -12.00 -10.73 0.09
C VAL A 258 -11.82 -11.13 -1.38
N THR A 259 -12.87 -10.97 -2.20
CA THR A 259 -12.86 -11.27 -3.63
C THR A 259 -11.96 -10.33 -4.41
N ILE A 260 -11.93 -9.03 -4.08
CA ILE A 260 -11.08 -8.03 -4.72
C ILE A 260 -9.61 -8.37 -4.49
N HIS A 261 -9.17 -8.50 -3.25
CA HIS A 261 -7.77 -8.83 -2.96
C HIS A 261 -7.36 -10.20 -3.52
N TYR A 262 -8.27 -11.17 -3.52
CA TYR A 262 -8.04 -12.45 -4.19
C TYR A 262 -7.84 -12.30 -5.71
N ASN A 263 -8.63 -11.45 -6.37
CA ASN A 263 -8.47 -11.14 -7.78
C ASN A 263 -7.14 -10.43 -8.05
N THR A 264 -6.71 -9.50 -7.19
CA THR A 264 -5.38 -8.87 -7.30
C THR A 264 -4.28 -9.93 -7.32
N ILE A 265 -4.28 -10.87 -6.36
CA ILE A 265 -3.31 -11.98 -6.34
C ILE A 265 -3.34 -12.76 -7.66
N LYS A 266 -4.54 -13.05 -8.20
CA LYS A 266 -4.68 -13.76 -9.49
C LYS A 266 -4.09 -13.01 -10.67
N ILE A 267 -4.19 -11.68 -10.70
CA ILE A 267 -3.63 -10.88 -11.79
C ILE A 267 -2.10 -10.95 -11.79
N PHE A 268 -1.48 -10.83 -10.61
CA PHE A 268 -0.02 -10.81 -10.49
C PHE A 268 0.62 -12.19 -10.44
N ALA A 269 -0.15 -13.24 -10.13
CA ALA A 269 0.31 -14.63 -10.19
C ALA A 269 0.12 -15.27 -11.58
N ALA A 270 -0.55 -14.59 -12.52
CA ALA A 270 -0.78 -15.10 -13.85
C ALA A 270 0.48 -14.90 -14.72
N ASP A 271 1.45 -15.80 -14.57
CA ASP A 271 2.45 -16.25 -15.55
C ASP A 271 3.10 -17.57 -15.10
#